data_AF-Q9BDH0-F1
#
_entry.id   AF-Q9BDH0-F1
#
_cell.length_a   1.000
_cell.length_b   1.000
_cell.length_c   1.000
_cell.angle_alpha   90.00
_cell.angle_beta   90.00
_cell.angle_gamma   90.00
#
_symmetry.space_group_name_H-M   'P 1'
#
loop_
_entity.id
_entity.type
_entity.pdbx_description
1 polymer ?
#
loop_
_entity_poly.entity_id
_entity_poly.type
_entity_poly.pdbx_seq_one_letter_code
_entity_poly.pdbx_strand_id
1 'polypeptide(L)'
;QGLVSKAGWLIGYIQITEFVGRSYRRTVGIVYQVAFTVGLLLLAGVAYVLPHWRWLQVTVTLPNICFLLYYWCIPESPRWLISQSKNAKAMRILKYIAKKNGKSLPASLQSLRPDEEVDEKLNPSFLDLIRTPQIRKHTLILMYNWFTSSVLYQGLIMHMGLAGSNIYLDFFYSALVEFPAAIIIILTIDRIGRRYPWATSNIVAGAACLASVFIPEDLQWLRVTVSCLGRMGITMA
;
A
#
# COMPACT_ATOMS: atom_id res chain seq x y z
N GLN A 1 -10.27 14.75 -3.91
CA GLN A 1 -8.89 14.24 -3.66
C GLN A 1 -8.87 12.74 -3.33
N GLY A 2 -9.72 12.26 -2.41
CA GLY A 2 -9.66 10.86 -1.92
C GLY A 2 -9.71 9.76 -3.00
N LEU A 3 -10.62 9.86 -3.99
CA LEU A 3 -10.75 8.84 -5.04
C LEU A 3 -9.49 8.73 -5.91
N VAL A 4 -8.99 9.86 -6.39
CA VAL A 4 -7.79 9.93 -7.24
C VAL A 4 -6.55 9.47 -6.48
N SER A 5 -6.40 9.88 -5.23
CA SER A 5 -5.27 9.48 -4.39
C SER A 5 -5.28 7.98 -4.08
N LYS A 6 -6.42 7.39 -3.72
CA LYS A 6 -6.54 5.94 -3.51
C LYS A 6 -6.31 5.14 -4.79
N ALA A 7 -6.86 5.59 -5.92
CA ALA A 7 -6.65 4.95 -7.21
C ALA A 7 -5.18 5.02 -7.63
N GLY A 8 -4.56 6.20 -7.52
CA GLY A 8 -3.14 6.39 -7.81
C GLY A 8 -2.23 5.52 -6.94
N TRP A 9 -2.55 5.39 -5.65
CA TRP A 9 -1.81 4.51 -4.75
C TRP A 9 -1.87 3.04 -5.19
N LEU A 10 -3.08 2.55 -5.51
CA LEU A 10 -3.29 1.18 -5.98
C LEU A 10 -2.58 0.91 -7.31
N ILE A 11 -2.75 1.80 -8.29
CA ILE A 11 -2.14 1.68 -9.62
C ILE A 11 -0.61 1.71 -9.50
N GLY A 12 -0.06 2.63 -8.72
CA GLY A 12 1.38 2.73 -8.49
C GLY A 12 1.96 1.46 -7.87
N TYR A 13 1.28 0.92 -6.85
CA TYR A 13 1.68 -0.35 -6.23
C TYR A 13 1.67 -1.52 -7.23
N ILE A 14 0.61 -1.66 -8.02
CA ILE A 14 0.49 -2.70 -9.05
C ILE A 14 1.63 -2.56 -10.06
N GLN A 15 1.80 -1.38 -10.65
CA GLN A 15 2.81 -1.10 -11.66
C GLN A 15 4.20 -1.51 -11.17
N ILE A 16 4.58 -1.07 -9.97
CA ILE A 16 5.88 -1.37 -9.37
C ILE A 16 6.06 -2.89 -9.17
N THR A 17 5.05 -3.59 -8.62
CA THR A 17 5.15 -5.04 -8.40
C THR A 17 5.13 -5.87 -9.69
N GLU A 18 4.67 -5.27 -10.79
CA GLU A 18 4.70 -5.89 -12.11
C GLU A 18 6.07 -5.82 -12.78
N PHE A 19 6.79 -4.71 -12.62
CA PHE A 19 8.18 -4.58 -13.06
C PHE A 19 9.16 -5.43 -12.24
N VAL A 20 8.85 -5.68 -10.98
CA VAL A 20 9.76 -6.34 -10.05
C VAL A 20 9.56 -7.87 -10.03
N GLY A 21 10.67 -8.60 -9.98
CA GLY A 21 10.71 -10.07 -9.89
C GLY A 21 10.10 -10.61 -8.59
N ARG A 22 9.62 -11.87 -8.58
CA ARG A 22 8.86 -12.47 -7.47
C ARG A 22 9.54 -12.37 -6.10
N SER A 23 10.87 -12.46 -6.06
CA SER A 23 11.68 -12.36 -4.83
C SER A 23 11.63 -10.97 -4.18
N TYR A 24 11.65 -9.91 -5.00
CA TYR A 24 11.76 -8.52 -4.53
C TYR A 24 10.40 -7.84 -4.33
N ARG A 25 9.29 -8.44 -4.78
CA ARG A 25 7.95 -7.85 -4.65
C ARG A 25 7.59 -7.50 -3.21
N ARG A 26 8.02 -8.32 -2.24
CA ARG A 26 7.75 -8.08 -0.81
C ARG A 26 8.47 -6.83 -0.33
N THR A 27 9.79 -6.76 -0.55
CA THR A 27 10.63 -5.61 -0.17
C THR A 27 10.12 -4.33 -0.80
N VAL A 28 9.80 -4.35 -2.09
CA VAL A 28 9.33 -3.16 -2.79
C VAL A 28 7.94 -2.74 -2.33
N GLY A 29 7.06 -3.68 -1.99
CA GLY A 29 5.77 -3.35 -1.38
C GLY A 29 5.93 -2.64 -0.02
N ILE A 30 6.89 -3.07 0.80
CA ILE A 30 7.16 -2.43 2.09
C ILE A 30 7.82 -1.06 1.90
N VAL A 31 8.76 -0.92 0.96
CA VAL A 31 9.33 0.39 0.61
C VAL A 31 8.25 1.37 0.14
N TYR A 32 7.27 0.88 -0.63
CA TYR A 32 6.13 1.70 -1.06
C TYR A 32 5.25 2.12 0.12
N GLN A 33 5.05 1.23 1.11
CA GLN A 33 4.36 1.56 2.36
C GLN A 33 5.13 2.61 3.17
N VAL A 34 6.46 2.49 3.29
CA VAL A 34 7.30 3.47 3.99
C VAL A 34 7.25 4.83 3.30
N ALA A 35 7.24 4.88 1.96
CA ALA A 35 7.08 6.12 1.22
C ALA A 35 5.74 6.81 1.52
N PHE A 36 4.66 6.04 1.72
CA PHE A 36 3.38 6.57 2.19
C PHE A 36 3.49 7.18 3.59
N THR A 37 4.14 6.49 4.53
CA THR A 37 4.40 7.01 5.88
C THR A 37 5.23 8.31 5.87
N VAL A 38 6.27 8.39 5.03
CA VAL A 38 7.05 9.63 4.84
C VAL A 38 6.14 10.77 4.36
N GLY A 39 5.22 10.48 3.43
CA GLY A 39 4.20 11.43 3.00
C GLY A 39 3.30 11.92 4.14
N LEU A 40 2.89 11.04 5.06
CA LEU A 40 2.13 11.42 6.25
C LEU A 40 2.93 12.31 7.20
N LEU A 41 4.21 12.02 7.43
CA LEU A 41 5.08 12.88 8.25
C LEU A 41 5.27 14.27 7.63
N LEU A 42 5.54 14.33 6.32
CA LEU A 42 5.66 15.60 5.60
C LEU A 42 4.35 16.38 5.69
N LEU A 43 3.21 15.72 5.51
CA LEU A 43 1.89 16.34 5.65
C LEU A 43 1.70 16.91 7.07
N ALA A 44 2.06 16.16 8.11
CA ALA A 44 1.96 16.61 9.50
C ALA A 44 2.83 17.86 9.74
N GLY A 45 4.07 17.86 9.24
CA GLY A 45 4.99 19.00 9.36
C GLY A 45 4.51 20.23 8.60
N VAL A 46 4.02 20.08 7.36
CA VAL A 46 3.46 21.19 6.59
C VAL A 46 2.18 21.72 7.25
N ALA A 47 1.35 20.85 7.80
CA ALA A 47 0.13 21.23 8.51
C ALA A 47 0.41 22.00 9.81
N TYR A 48 1.55 21.74 10.47
CA TYR A 48 2.01 22.51 11.63
C TYR A 48 2.45 23.93 11.24
N VAL A 49 3.15 24.09 10.10
CA VAL A 49 3.62 25.39 9.61
C VAL A 49 2.51 26.22 8.97
N LEU A 50 1.57 25.58 8.29
CA LEU A 50 0.45 26.21 7.59
C LEU A 50 -0.90 25.79 8.21
N PRO A 51 -1.33 26.45 9.30
CA PRO A 51 -2.59 26.11 9.97
C PRO A 51 -3.84 26.44 9.14
N HIS A 52 -3.71 27.26 8.09
CA HIS A 52 -4.82 27.54 7.18
C HIS A 52 -5.03 26.39 6.18
N TRP A 53 -6.18 25.70 6.32
CA TRP A 53 -6.55 24.53 5.51
C TRP A 53 -6.52 24.76 3.99
N ARG A 54 -6.81 25.99 3.52
CA ARG A 54 -6.78 26.34 2.09
C ARG A 54 -5.37 26.27 1.52
N TRP A 55 -4.41 26.89 2.21
CA TRP A 55 -3.01 26.88 1.80
C TRP A 55 -2.41 25.48 1.93
N LEU A 56 -2.76 24.75 2.98
CA LEU A 56 -2.40 23.34 3.12
C LEU A 56 -2.89 22.50 1.93
N GLN A 57 -4.13 22.68 1.52
CA GLN A 57 -4.71 21.93 0.40
C GLN A 57 -4.04 22.27 -0.94
N VAL A 58 -3.68 23.54 -1.17
CA VAL A 58 -2.93 23.95 -2.37
C VAL A 58 -1.54 23.33 -2.37
N THR A 59 -0.79 23.45 -1.27
CA THR A 59 0.58 22.90 -1.15
C THR A 59 0.61 21.37 -1.34
N VAL A 60 -0.42 20.64 -0.88
CA VAL A 60 -0.51 19.19 -1.08
C VAL A 60 -0.94 18.83 -2.51
N THR A 61 -1.75 19.67 -3.16
CA THR A 61 -2.24 19.38 -4.52
C THR A 61 -1.22 19.73 -5.60
N LEU A 62 -0.42 20.77 -5.39
CA LEU A 62 0.51 21.30 -6.38
C LEU A 62 1.52 20.26 -6.87
N PRO A 63 2.17 19.44 -6.01
CA PRO A 63 3.06 18.37 -6.44
C PRO A 63 2.36 17.30 -7.29
N ASN A 64 1.04 17.11 -7.15
CA ASN A 64 0.34 16.11 -7.92
C ASN A 64 0.28 16.45 -9.42
N ILE A 65 0.45 17.71 -9.79
CA ILE A 65 0.52 18.12 -11.21
C ILE A 65 1.76 17.50 -11.87
N CYS A 66 2.86 17.31 -11.13
CA CYS A 66 4.05 16.64 -11.64
C CYS A 66 3.78 15.18 -12.01
N PHE A 67 2.76 14.52 -11.43
CA PHE A 67 2.39 13.15 -11.85
C PHE A 67 1.85 13.09 -13.28
N LEU A 68 1.42 14.19 -13.89
CA LEU A 68 1.08 14.21 -15.32
C LEU A 68 2.30 13.89 -16.21
N LEU A 69 3.51 14.21 -15.74
CA LEU A 69 4.76 13.89 -16.44
C LEU A 69 5.04 12.38 -16.46
N TYR A 70 4.44 11.60 -15.56
CA TYR A 70 4.63 10.14 -15.53
C TYR A 70 4.11 9.45 -16.79
N TYR A 71 3.11 10.04 -17.46
CA TYR A 71 2.62 9.54 -18.73
C TYR A 71 3.74 9.46 -19.79
N TRP A 72 4.74 10.34 -19.73
CA TRP A 72 5.87 10.35 -20.67
C TRP A 72 7.06 9.53 -20.17
N CYS A 73 7.27 9.43 -18.86
CA CYS A 73 8.45 8.80 -18.28
C CYS A 73 8.31 7.29 -18.03
N ILE A 74 7.12 6.80 -17.71
CA ILE A 74 6.92 5.42 -17.24
C ILE A 74 6.38 4.56 -18.37
N PRO A 75 7.09 3.48 -18.77
CA PRO A 75 6.56 2.54 -19.76
C PRO A 75 5.38 1.75 -19.18
N GLU A 76 4.50 1.30 -20.06
CA GLU A 76 3.38 0.44 -19.70
C GLU A 76 3.86 -0.89 -19.09
N SER A 77 3.04 -1.52 -18.24
CA SER A 77 3.40 -2.79 -17.61
C SER A 77 3.63 -3.90 -18.64
N PRO A 78 4.77 -4.61 -18.60
CA PRO A 78 5.03 -5.76 -19.46
C PRO A 78 4.01 -6.87 -19.29
N ARG A 79 3.49 -7.09 -18.07
CA ARG A 79 2.50 -8.16 -17.80
C ARG A 79 1.15 -7.82 -18.39
N TRP A 80 0.73 -6.57 -18.24
CA TRP A 80 -0.51 -6.10 -18.86
C TRP A 80 -0.43 -6.19 -20.38
N LEU A 81 0.70 -5.79 -20.99
CA LEU A 81 0.91 -5.92 -22.43
C LEU A 81 0.84 -7.36 -22.93
N ILE A 82 1.39 -8.33 -22.17
CA ILE A 82 1.28 -9.76 -22.48
C ILE A 82 -0.18 -10.22 -22.39
N SER A 83 -0.93 -9.78 -21.37
CA SER A 83 -2.35 -10.14 -21.23
C SER A 83 -3.25 -9.56 -22.34
N GLN A 84 -2.79 -8.49 -22.98
CA GLN A 84 -3.48 -7.83 -24.10
C GLN A 84 -2.97 -8.31 -25.47
N SER A 85 -2.22 -9.42 -25.51
CA SER A 85 -1.58 -9.99 -26.72
C SER A 85 -0.62 -9.04 -27.44
N LYS A 86 -0.17 -7.95 -26.79
CA LYS A 86 0.82 -7.00 -27.35
C LYS A 86 2.26 -7.44 -27.07
N ASN A 87 2.55 -8.70 -27.41
CA ASN A 87 3.81 -9.39 -27.08
C ASN A 87 5.04 -8.66 -27.65
N ALA A 88 4.95 -8.10 -28.86
CA ALA A 88 6.05 -7.33 -29.46
C ALA A 88 6.43 -6.08 -28.64
N LYS A 89 5.45 -5.34 -28.10
CA LYS A 89 5.71 -4.16 -27.24
C LYS A 89 6.28 -4.58 -25.88
N ALA A 90 5.72 -5.62 -25.27
CA ALA A 90 6.21 -6.18 -24.01
C ALA A 90 7.68 -6.61 -24.13
N MET A 91 8.03 -7.32 -25.21
CA MET A 91 9.40 -7.78 -25.47
C MET A 91 10.39 -6.62 -25.65
N ARG A 92 9.99 -5.52 -26.32
CA ARG A 92 10.85 -4.31 -26.44
C ARG A 92 11.16 -3.71 -25.07
N ILE A 93 10.15 -3.55 -24.21
CA ILE A 93 10.33 -3.01 -22.85
C ILE A 93 11.19 -3.96 -22.01
N LEU A 94 10.93 -5.27 -22.05
CA LEU A 94 11.73 -6.26 -21.33
C LEU A 94 13.19 -6.30 -21.78
N LYS A 95 13.47 -6.19 -23.10
CA LYS A 95 14.83 -6.07 -23.65
C LYS A 95 15.53 -4.79 -23.19
N TYR A 96 14.81 -3.67 -23.15
CA TYR A 96 15.35 -2.41 -22.63
C TYR A 96 15.75 -2.52 -21.14
N ILE A 97 14.87 -3.10 -20.32
CA ILE A 97 15.13 -3.33 -18.89
C ILE A 97 16.29 -4.31 -18.69
N ALA A 98 16.31 -5.41 -19.45
CA ALA A 98 17.36 -6.42 -19.42
C ALA A 98 18.74 -5.83 -19.77
N LYS A 99 18.79 -4.99 -20.82
CA LYS A 99 20.01 -4.27 -21.23
C LYS A 99 20.49 -3.30 -20.15
N LYS A 100 19.58 -2.55 -19.51
CA LYS A 100 19.91 -1.64 -18.41
C LYS A 100 20.38 -2.38 -17.15
N ASN A 101 19.82 -3.55 -16.87
CA ASN A 101 20.18 -4.39 -15.73
C ASN A 101 21.38 -5.31 -15.99
N GLY A 102 21.94 -5.31 -17.21
CA GLY A 102 23.06 -6.17 -17.60
C GLY A 102 22.75 -7.67 -17.53
N LYS A 103 21.49 -8.08 -17.59
CA LYS A 103 21.06 -9.50 -17.49
C LYS A 103 20.41 -9.96 -18.78
N SER A 104 20.63 -11.22 -19.14
CA SER A 104 19.93 -11.88 -20.26
C SER A 104 18.46 -12.13 -19.89
N LEU A 105 17.53 -12.01 -20.86
CA LEU A 105 16.14 -12.40 -20.61
C LEU A 105 16.06 -13.89 -20.28
N PRO A 106 15.23 -14.30 -19.31
CA PRO A 106 14.99 -15.71 -19.05
C PRO A 106 14.39 -16.40 -20.28
N ALA A 107 14.79 -17.65 -20.55
CA ALA A 107 14.37 -18.41 -21.74
C ALA A 107 12.84 -18.53 -21.88
N SER A 108 12.11 -18.55 -20.76
CA SER A 108 10.63 -18.57 -20.73
C SER A 108 9.97 -17.29 -21.26
N LEU A 109 10.66 -16.15 -21.20
CA LEU A 109 10.20 -14.91 -21.83
C LEU A 109 10.70 -14.76 -23.27
N GLN A 110 11.77 -15.47 -23.64
CA GLN A 110 12.25 -15.53 -25.03
C GLN A 110 11.40 -16.48 -25.89
N SER A 111 10.78 -17.49 -25.28
CA SER A 111 9.84 -18.41 -25.94
C SER A 111 8.44 -17.81 -26.17
N LEU A 112 8.13 -16.63 -25.61
CA LEU A 112 6.95 -15.86 -25.98
C LEU A 112 7.12 -15.41 -27.44
N ARG A 113 6.53 -16.16 -28.36
CA ARG A 113 6.54 -15.84 -29.78
C ARG A 113 5.78 -14.52 -29.98
N PRO A 114 6.38 -13.51 -30.62
CA PRO A 114 5.68 -12.27 -30.92
C PRO A 114 4.46 -12.48 -31.84
N ASP A 115 4.38 -13.62 -32.53
CA ASP A 115 3.36 -13.95 -33.54
C ASP A 115 2.26 -14.91 -33.05
N GLU A 116 2.35 -15.44 -31.83
CA GLU A 116 1.22 -16.16 -31.21
C GLU A 116 0.35 -15.14 -30.47
N GLU A 117 -0.48 -14.41 -31.22
CA GLU A 117 -1.66 -13.75 -30.66
C GLU A 117 -2.63 -14.85 -30.24
N VAL A 118 -2.58 -15.26 -28.97
CA VAL A 118 -3.58 -16.14 -28.41
C VAL A 118 -4.91 -15.39 -28.42
N ASP A 119 -5.88 -15.92 -29.18
CA ASP A 119 -7.19 -15.31 -29.46
C ASP A 119 -8.12 -15.29 -28.22
N GLU A 120 -7.73 -15.94 -27.13
CA GLU A 120 -8.41 -15.80 -25.85
C GLU A 120 -8.03 -14.48 -25.17
N LYS A 121 -8.69 -13.40 -25.58
CA LYS A 121 -8.89 -12.26 -24.67
C LYS A 121 -9.67 -12.76 -23.46
N LEU A 122 -8.95 -13.12 -22.40
CA LEU A 122 -9.54 -13.28 -21.09
C LEU A 122 -10.11 -11.91 -20.71
N ASN A 123 -11.42 -11.76 -20.86
CA ASN A 123 -12.19 -10.65 -20.31
C ASN A 123 -12.78 -11.14 -18.99
N PRO A 124 -11.99 -11.24 -17.90
CA PRO A 124 -12.53 -11.67 -16.62
C PRO A 124 -13.63 -10.69 -16.22
N SER A 125 -14.84 -11.21 -16.04
CA SER A 125 -15.96 -10.41 -15.56
C SER A 125 -15.92 -10.34 -14.05
N PHE A 126 -16.45 -9.25 -13.46
CA PHE A 126 -16.69 -9.19 -12.02
C PHE A 126 -17.59 -10.34 -11.53
N LEU A 127 -18.42 -10.90 -12.40
CA LEU A 127 -19.24 -12.08 -12.11
C LEU A 127 -18.40 -13.35 -11.92
N ASP A 128 -17.22 -13.46 -12.53
CA ASP A 128 -16.34 -14.61 -12.37
C ASP A 128 -15.72 -14.69 -10.97
N LEU A 129 -15.67 -13.56 -10.22
CA LEU A 129 -15.28 -13.55 -8.80
C LEU A 129 -16.26 -14.33 -7.91
N ILE A 130 -17.53 -14.43 -8.33
CA ILE A 130 -18.60 -15.07 -7.55
C ILE A 130 -18.93 -16.46 -8.13
N ARG A 131 -18.59 -16.70 -9.40
CA ARG A 131 -18.93 -17.89 -10.18
C ARG A 131 -18.38 -19.19 -9.58
N THR A 132 -17.14 -19.19 -9.12
CA THR A 132 -16.50 -20.40 -8.56
C THR A 132 -16.45 -20.33 -7.03
N PRO A 133 -16.85 -21.39 -6.30
CA PRO A 133 -16.94 -21.35 -4.84
C PRO A 133 -15.60 -21.07 -4.14
N GLN A 134 -14.47 -21.52 -4.72
CA GLN A 134 -13.14 -21.23 -4.20
C GLN A 134 -12.76 -19.75 -4.32
N ILE A 135 -12.96 -19.16 -5.51
CA ILE A 135 -12.69 -17.73 -5.74
C ILE A 135 -13.59 -16.88 -4.86
N ARG A 136 -14.89 -17.22 -4.79
CA ARG A 136 -15.85 -16.52 -3.92
C ARG A 136 -15.41 -16.53 -2.45
N LYS A 137 -14.93 -17.66 -1.93
CA LYS A 137 -14.41 -17.76 -0.56
C LYS A 137 -13.21 -16.83 -0.35
N HIS A 138 -12.25 -16.84 -1.27
CA HIS A 138 -11.08 -15.97 -1.18
C HIS A 138 -11.45 -14.48 -1.28
N THR A 139 -12.32 -14.11 -2.21
CA THR A 139 -12.83 -12.75 -2.38
C THR A 139 -13.51 -12.25 -1.10
N LEU A 140 -14.42 -13.02 -0.52
CA LEU A 140 -15.12 -12.64 0.72
C LEU A 140 -14.16 -12.45 1.90
N ILE A 141 -13.18 -13.36 2.06
CA ILE A 141 -12.16 -13.25 3.11
C ILE A 141 -11.35 -11.96 2.92
N LEU A 142 -10.92 -11.65 1.69
CA LEU A 142 -10.14 -10.45 1.39
C LEU A 142 -10.98 -9.16 1.58
N MET A 143 -12.24 -9.18 1.18
CA MET A 143 -13.15 -8.04 1.38
C MET A 143 -13.37 -7.76 2.87
N TYR A 144 -13.62 -8.79 3.68
CA TYR A 144 -13.78 -8.64 5.12
C TYR A 144 -12.51 -8.11 5.79
N ASN A 145 -11.36 -8.69 5.42
CA ASN A 145 -10.05 -8.25 5.90
C ASN A 145 -9.78 -6.76 5.58
N TRP A 146 -10.03 -6.37 4.32
CA TRP A 146 -9.85 -4.98 3.89
C TRP A 146 -10.81 -4.03 4.61
N PHE A 147 -12.05 -4.45 4.82
CA PHE A 147 -13.06 -3.68 5.54
C PHE A 147 -12.62 -3.43 6.99
N THR A 148 -12.28 -4.48 7.74
CA THR A 148 -11.83 -4.37 9.13
C THR A 148 -10.58 -3.50 9.24
N SER A 149 -9.59 -3.71 8.37
CA SER A 149 -8.35 -2.91 8.36
C SER A 149 -8.61 -1.44 8.05
N SER A 150 -9.50 -1.14 7.09
CA SER A 150 -9.87 0.23 6.73
C SER A 150 -10.61 0.95 7.86
N VAL A 151 -11.57 0.28 8.49
CA VAL A 151 -12.34 0.84 9.61
C VAL A 151 -11.43 1.11 10.79
N LEU A 152 -10.56 0.16 11.14
CA LEU A 152 -9.66 0.30 12.27
C LEU A 152 -8.61 1.39 12.02
N TYR A 153 -8.02 1.44 10.82
CA TYR A 153 -7.04 2.47 10.44
C TYR A 153 -7.65 3.88 10.50
N GLN A 154 -8.82 4.06 9.88
CA GLN A 154 -9.50 5.36 9.88
C GLN A 154 -10.00 5.73 11.29
N GLY A 155 -10.50 4.76 12.05
CA GLY A 155 -10.98 4.94 13.41
C GLY A 155 -9.87 5.41 14.35
N LEU A 156 -8.68 4.80 14.29
CA LEU A 156 -7.54 5.24 15.10
C LEU A 156 -7.07 6.65 14.73
N ILE A 157 -7.05 7.00 13.44
CA ILE A 157 -6.70 8.36 13.01
C ILE A 157 -7.72 9.39 13.53
N MET A 158 -9.02 9.08 13.44
CA MET A 158 -10.07 9.95 13.96
C MET A 158 -10.00 10.09 15.48
N HIS A 159 -9.75 8.98 16.20
CA HIS A 159 -9.61 8.98 17.64
C HIS A 159 -8.43 9.87 18.08
N MET A 160 -7.28 9.77 17.42
CA MET A 160 -6.12 10.63 17.68
C MET A 160 -6.44 12.11 17.42
N GLY A 161 -7.25 12.42 16.41
CA GLY A 161 -7.70 13.78 16.13
C GLY A 161 -8.64 14.39 17.17
N LEU A 162 -9.39 13.56 17.90
CA LEU A 162 -10.32 13.98 18.95
C LEU A 162 -9.69 14.00 20.34
N ALA A 163 -8.74 13.09 20.58
CA ALA A 163 -8.10 12.90 21.86
C ALA A 163 -7.02 13.95 22.17
N GLY A 164 -6.29 14.42 21.15
CA GLY A 164 -5.06 15.17 21.33
C GLY A 164 -5.21 16.61 21.83
N SER A 165 -4.36 17.02 22.78
CA SER A 165 -4.17 18.45 23.12
C SER A 165 -3.52 19.21 21.97
N ASN A 166 -2.67 18.54 21.17
CA ASN A 166 -2.07 19.05 19.95
C ASN A 166 -2.15 18.00 18.82
N ILE A 167 -3.22 18.10 18.03
CA ILE A 167 -3.56 17.17 16.93
C ILE A 167 -2.37 16.91 15.99
N TYR A 168 -1.56 17.94 15.70
CA TYR A 168 -0.42 17.83 14.79
C TYR A 168 0.72 16.96 15.35
N LEU A 169 1.06 17.13 16.64
CA LEU A 169 2.13 16.38 17.28
C LEU A 169 1.71 14.93 17.52
N ASP A 170 0.48 14.71 17.95
CA ASP A 170 -0.06 13.37 18.16
C ASP A 170 -0.13 12.58 16.85
N PHE A 171 -0.54 13.23 15.76
CA PHE A 171 -0.50 12.63 14.44
C PHE A 171 0.94 12.34 13.96
N PHE A 172 1.89 13.24 14.24
CA PHE A 172 3.30 13.06 13.91
C PHE A 172 3.92 11.85 14.65
N TYR A 173 3.74 11.75 15.97
CA TYR A 173 4.22 10.60 16.74
C TYR A 173 3.58 9.30 16.27
N SER A 174 2.29 9.34 15.94
CA SER A 174 1.55 8.19 15.43
C SER A 174 2.08 7.72 14.07
N ALA A 175 2.43 8.65 13.16
CA ALA A 175 3.07 8.31 11.89
C ALA A 175 4.52 7.80 12.08
N LEU A 176 5.25 8.30 13.08
CA LEU A 176 6.61 7.82 13.37
C LEU A 176 6.65 6.33 13.75
N VAL A 177 5.61 5.85 14.42
CA VAL A 177 5.48 4.44 14.85
C VAL A 177 5.29 3.47 13.67
N GLU A 178 4.95 3.97 12.47
CA GLU A 178 4.85 3.13 11.27
C GLU A 178 6.22 2.69 10.73
N PHE A 179 7.30 3.44 10.97
CA PHE A 179 8.65 3.04 10.56
C PHE A 179 9.17 1.78 11.27
N PRO A 180 9.16 1.69 12.62
CA PRO A 180 9.53 0.45 13.29
C PRO A 180 8.58 -0.69 12.92
N ALA A 181 7.29 -0.40 12.71
CA ALA A 181 6.34 -1.39 12.19
C ALA A 181 6.83 -1.99 10.87
N ALA A 182 7.21 -1.16 9.90
CA ALA A 182 7.71 -1.60 8.59
C ALA A 182 8.98 -2.46 8.71
N ILE A 183 9.91 -2.11 9.60
CA ILE A 183 11.13 -2.90 9.85
C ILE A 183 10.77 -4.27 10.42
N ILE A 184 9.87 -4.31 11.42
CA ILE A 184 9.41 -5.56 12.02
C ILE A 184 8.74 -6.45 10.96
N ILE A 185 7.93 -5.90 10.06
CA ILE A 185 7.30 -6.66 8.96
C ILE A 185 8.36 -7.30 8.06
N ILE A 186 9.38 -6.54 7.64
CA ILE A 186 10.45 -7.07 6.77
C ILE A 186 11.14 -8.25 7.44
N LEU A 187 11.50 -8.13 8.72
CA LEU A 187 12.19 -9.18 9.46
C LEU A 187 11.31 -10.41 9.72
N THR A 188 10.02 -10.18 9.99
CA THR A 188 9.11 -11.24 10.41
C THR A 188 8.57 -12.03 9.21
N ILE A 189 8.32 -11.37 8.07
CA ILE A 189 7.69 -12.00 6.91
C ILE A 189 8.55 -13.09 6.28
N ASP A 190 9.88 -12.91 6.30
CA ASP A 190 10.82 -13.89 5.74
C ASP A 190 11.09 -15.05 6.71
N ARG A 191 10.93 -14.85 8.03
CA ARG A 191 11.24 -15.87 9.05
C ARG A 191 10.06 -16.72 9.48
N ILE A 192 8.87 -16.11 9.63
CA ILE A 192 7.66 -16.74 10.20
C ILE A 192 6.58 -16.94 9.11
N GLY A 193 6.79 -16.40 7.91
CA GLY A 193 5.81 -16.37 6.83
C GLY A 193 4.76 -15.28 7.02
N ARG A 194 3.81 -15.16 6.08
CA ARG A 194 2.89 -14.01 6.01
C ARG A 194 1.67 -14.11 6.92
N ARG A 195 1.19 -15.32 7.23
CA ARG A 195 -0.12 -15.51 7.91
C ARG A 195 -0.08 -15.21 9.41
N TYR A 196 0.96 -15.66 10.10
CA TYR A 196 1.06 -15.48 11.55
C TYR A 196 1.27 -14.02 11.95
N PRO A 197 2.20 -13.26 11.34
CA PRO A 197 2.39 -11.85 11.69
C PRO A 197 1.11 -11.05 11.45
N TRP A 198 0.42 -11.33 10.34
CA TRP A 198 -0.86 -10.72 10.03
C TRP A 198 -1.93 -10.96 11.11
N ALA A 199 -2.07 -12.20 11.57
CA ALA A 199 -3.05 -12.55 12.61
C ALA A 199 -2.67 -11.98 13.98
N THR A 200 -1.41 -12.08 14.39
CA THR A 200 -0.94 -11.56 15.67
C THR A 200 -1.10 -10.05 15.74
N SER A 201 -0.79 -9.34 14.67
CA SER A 201 -0.86 -7.88 14.64
C SER A 201 -2.31 -7.37 14.68
N ASN A 202 -3.25 -8.07 14.04
CA ASN A 202 -4.68 -7.76 14.18
C ASN A 202 -5.20 -8.00 15.61
N ILE A 203 -4.78 -9.09 16.26
CA ILE A 203 -5.17 -9.38 17.64
C ILE A 203 -4.63 -8.31 18.59
N VAL A 204 -3.36 -7.93 18.44
CA VAL A 204 -2.74 -6.85 19.22
C VAL A 204 -3.44 -5.52 18.98
N ALA A 205 -3.77 -5.19 17.73
CA ALA A 205 -4.49 -3.96 17.41
C ALA A 205 -5.91 -3.94 18.02
N GLY A 206 -6.64 -5.06 17.97
CA GLY A 206 -7.95 -5.19 18.59
C GLY A 206 -7.89 -5.09 20.12
N ALA A 207 -6.92 -5.75 20.75
CA ALA A 207 -6.70 -5.67 22.19
C ALA A 207 -6.33 -4.25 22.63
N ALA A 208 -5.50 -3.55 21.87
CA ALA A 208 -5.15 -2.15 22.12
C ALA A 208 -6.39 -1.24 22.04
N CYS A 209 -7.26 -1.45 21.05
CA CYS A 209 -8.51 -0.67 20.93
C CYS A 209 -9.45 -0.92 22.12
N LEU A 210 -9.61 -2.18 22.57
CA LEU A 210 -10.41 -2.49 23.75
C LEU A 210 -9.80 -1.87 25.02
N ALA A 211 -8.47 -1.95 25.18
CA ALA A 211 -7.78 -1.33 26.30
C ALA A 211 -7.98 0.19 26.34
N SER A 212 -8.08 0.86 25.17
CA SER A 212 -8.29 2.31 25.10
C SER A 212 -9.60 2.79 25.75
N VAL A 213 -10.63 1.94 25.79
CA VAL A 213 -11.93 2.26 26.42
C VAL A 213 -11.84 2.31 27.95
N PHE A 214 -10.94 1.53 28.55
CA PHE A 214 -10.79 1.43 30.00
C PHE A 214 -9.83 2.47 30.59
N ILE A 215 -9.19 3.30 29.77
CA ILE A 215 -8.20 4.28 30.22
C ILE A 215 -8.91 5.60 30.58
N PRO A 216 -8.79 6.08 31.83
CA PRO A 216 -9.35 7.36 32.24
C PRO A 216 -8.64 8.55 31.57
N GLU A 217 -9.36 9.67 31.42
CA GLU A 217 -8.90 10.86 30.65
C GLU A 217 -7.63 11.52 31.22
N ASP A 218 -7.31 11.26 32.49
CA ASP A 218 -6.18 11.86 33.19
C ASP A 218 -4.80 11.34 32.71
N LEU A 219 -4.75 10.17 32.05
CA LEU A 219 -3.51 9.52 31.60
C LEU A 219 -3.30 9.65 30.09
N GLN A 220 -3.08 10.88 29.61
CA GLN A 220 -2.87 11.18 28.18
C GLN A 220 -1.74 10.37 27.54
N TRP A 221 -0.62 10.20 28.23
CA TRP A 221 0.53 9.43 27.73
C TRP A 221 0.20 7.95 27.49
N LEU A 222 -0.62 7.36 28.36
CA LEU A 222 -1.03 5.96 28.26
C LEU A 222 -1.96 5.77 27.05
N ARG A 223 -2.89 6.71 26.84
CA ARG A 223 -3.81 6.70 25.69
C ARG A 223 -3.09 6.86 24.36
N VAL A 224 -2.09 7.74 24.28
CA VAL A 224 -1.25 7.90 23.08
C VAL A 224 -0.44 6.62 22.83
N THR A 225 0.14 6.02 23.86
CA THR A 225 0.94 4.79 23.73
C THR A 225 0.09 3.61 23.22
N VAL A 226 -1.11 3.43 23.79
CA VAL A 226 -2.05 2.38 23.37
C VAL A 226 -2.56 2.63 21.95
N SER A 227 -2.84 3.89 21.58
CA SER A 227 -3.24 4.24 20.22
C SER A 227 -2.10 4.01 19.21
N CYS A 228 -0.86 4.32 19.58
CA CYS A 228 0.34 4.03 18.80
C CYS A 228 0.54 2.51 18.63
N LEU A 229 0.33 1.72 19.69
CA LEU A 229 0.41 0.26 19.62
C LEU A 229 -0.66 -0.33 18.68
N GLY A 230 -1.88 0.19 18.77
CA GLY A 230 -2.98 -0.15 17.86
C GLY A 230 -2.61 0.16 16.40
N ARG A 231 -2.06 1.35 16.15
CA ARG A 231 -1.63 1.78 14.82
C ARG A 231 -0.51 0.91 14.27
N MET A 232 0.50 0.61 15.10
CA MET A 232 1.59 -0.30 14.75
C MET A 232 1.04 -1.68 14.33
N GLY A 233 0.10 -2.22 15.11
CA GLY A 233 -0.55 -3.50 14.80
C GLY A 233 -1.28 -3.49 13.46
N ILE A 234 -1.96 -2.39 13.11
CA ILE A 234 -2.63 -2.27 11.80
C ILE A 234 -1.61 -2.14 10.67
N THR A 235 -0.58 -1.31 10.83
CA THR A 235 0.45 -1.14 9.80
C THR A 235 1.19 -2.45 9.52
N MET A 236 1.28 -3.33 10.51
CA MET A 236 1.84 -4.67 10.37
C MET A 236 0.95 -5.69 9.65
N ALA A 237 -0.35 -5.41 9.55
CA ALA A 237 -1.35 -6.29 8.94
C ALA A 237 -1.68 -5.85 7.50
#